data_AF-A0A968WP61-F1
#
_entry.id   AF-A0A968WP61-F1
#
_cell.length_a   1.000
_cell.length_b   1.000
_cell.length_c   1.000
_cell.angle_alpha   90.00
_cell.angle_beta   90.00
_cell.angle_gamma   90.00
#
_symmetry.space_group_name_H-M   'P 1'
#
loop_
_entity.id
_entity.type
_entity.pdbx_description
1 polymer ?
#
loop_
_entity_poly.entity_id
_entity_poly.type
_entity_poly.pdbx_seq_one_letter_code
_entity_poly.pdbx_strand_id
1 'polypeptide(L)'
;MSKTTATLIGFTAVLMWGVLAFFSKLAGDIPPLQLTGMSFLIGGLAGVASWPFRPGAARVLLQHSPVVWVHNVAGLFGAHFLYFMAVQNAPIVEVSLIAYLWPLFIVLFAGFLPGEKLRAHHLAG
;
A
#
# COMPACT_ATOMS: atom_id res chain seq x y z
N MET A 1 -15.78 -11.24 -11.10
CA MET A 1 -14.40 -11.06 -11.61
C MET A 1 -13.74 -12.42 -11.71
N SER A 2 -13.00 -12.72 -12.78
CA SER A 2 -12.17 -13.92 -12.84
C SER A 2 -10.88 -13.71 -12.04
N LYS A 3 -10.27 -14.79 -11.53
CA LYS A 3 -8.99 -14.73 -10.80
C LYS A 3 -7.90 -14.04 -11.63
N THR A 4 -7.83 -14.36 -12.93
CA THR A 4 -6.86 -13.77 -13.86
C THR A 4 -7.01 -12.26 -14.00
N THR A 5 -8.24 -11.75 -14.09
CA THR A 5 -8.48 -10.30 -14.14
C THR A 5 -8.05 -9.60 -12.85
N ALA A 6 -8.30 -10.21 -11.69
CA ALA A 6 -7.86 -9.67 -10.41
C ALA A 6 -6.33 -9.60 -10.30
N THR A 7 -5.64 -10.65 -10.75
CA THR A 7 -4.17 -10.69 -10.79
C THR A 7 -3.59 -9.64 -11.72
N LEU A 8 -4.15 -9.46 -12.93
CA LEU A 8 -3.70 -8.42 -13.86
C LEU A 8 -3.86 -7.01 -13.30
N ILE A 9 -4.98 -6.74 -12.61
CA ILE A 9 -5.19 -5.46 -11.91
C ILE A 9 -4.18 -5.30 -10.77
N GLY A 10 -3.88 -6.35 -10.01
CA GLY A 10 -2.83 -6.30 -8.99
C GLY A 10 -1.44 -6.04 -9.58
N PHE A 11 -1.14 -6.62 -10.75
CA PHE A 11 0.13 -6.43 -11.42
C PHE A 11 0.36 -4.98 -11.86
N THR A 12 -0.69 -4.24 -12.25
CA THR A 12 -0.53 -2.82 -12.58
C THR A 12 -0.06 -2.00 -11.37
N ALA A 13 -0.46 -2.36 -10.14
CA ALA A 13 0.03 -1.69 -8.93
C ALA A 13 1.55 -1.86 -8.76
N VAL A 14 2.08 -3.05 -9.06
CA VAL A 14 3.53 -3.33 -9.03
C VAL A 14 4.27 -2.50 -10.08
N LEU A 15 3.72 -2.41 -11.30
CA LEU A 15 4.28 -1.55 -12.34
C LEU A 15 4.29 -0.06 -11.93
N MET A 16 3.21 0.40 -11.28
CA MET A 16 3.14 1.77 -10.75
C MET A 16 4.18 2.02 -9.66
N TRP A 17 4.47 1.04 -8.80
CA TRP A 17 5.58 1.14 -7.84
C TRP A 17 6.95 1.17 -8.53
N GLY A 18 7.13 0.47 -9.64
CA GLY A 18 8.39 0.48 -10.40
C GLY A 18 8.78 1.86 -10.94
N VAL A 19 7.79 2.66 -11.37
CA VAL A 19 8.03 4.05 -11.85
C VAL A 19 8.01 5.09 -10.74
N LEU A 20 7.71 4.71 -9.49
CA LEU A 20 7.60 5.63 -8.36
C LEU A 20 8.91 6.38 -8.13
N ALA A 21 10.05 5.68 -8.13
CA ALA A 21 11.36 6.30 -7.91
C ALA A 21 11.68 7.39 -8.95
N PHE A 22 11.28 7.18 -10.21
CA PHE A 22 11.44 8.17 -11.27
C PHE A 22 10.60 9.42 -10.99
N PHE A 23 9.33 9.27 -10.64
CA PHE A 23 8.47 10.39 -10.28
C PHE A 23 8.88 11.08 -8.98
N SER A 24 9.37 10.33 -7.98
CA SER A 24 9.90 10.89 -6.75
C SER A 24 11.11 11.79 -6.99
N LYS A 25 11.99 11.42 -7.94
CA LYS A 25 13.10 12.28 -8.35
C LYS A 25 12.60 13.57 -9.03
N LEU A 26 11.56 13.47 -9.85
CA LEU A 26 10.95 14.63 -10.52
C LEU A 26 10.20 15.57 -9.56
N ALA A 27 9.69 15.03 -8.44
CA ALA A 27 9.00 15.83 -7.44
C ALA A 27 9.89 16.88 -6.75
N GLY A 28 11.22 16.75 -6.85
CA GLY A 28 12.18 17.73 -6.32
C GLY A 28 12.23 17.74 -4.79
N ASP A 29 12.40 18.93 -4.21
CA ASP A 29 12.68 19.13 -2.78
C ASP A 29 11.43 19.10 -1.87
N ILE A 30 10.30 18.55 -2.34
CA ILE A 30 9.08 18.48 -1.53
C ILE A 30 9.33 17.53 -0.34
N PRO A 31 9.06 17.96 0.91
CA PRO A 31 9.22 17.10 2.07
C PRO A 31 8.45 15.77 1.92
N PRO A 32 9.06 14.62 2.23
CA PRO A 32 8.46 13.31 1.92
C PRO A 32 7.06 13.08 2.52
N LEU A 33 6.82 13.55 3.74
CA LEU A 33 5.50 13.43 4.39
C LEU A 33 4.44 14.30 3.70
N GLN A 34 4.83 15.49 3.22
CA GLN A 34 3.94 16.36 2.46
C GLN A 34 3.62 15.75 1.10
N LEU A 35 4.62 15.24 0.38
CA LEU A 35 4.42 14.55 -0.89
C LEU A 35 3.46 13.36 -0.71
N THR A 36 3.68 12.57 0.34
CA THR A 36 2.81 11.45 0.72
C THR A 36 1.38 11.92 0.97
N GLY A 37 1.19 13.00 1.75
CA GLY A 37 -0.12 13.59 2.03
C GLY A 37 -0.85 14.06 0.77
N MET A 38 -0.13 14.73 -0.15
CA MET A 38 -0.68 15.17 -1.44
C MET A 38 -1.10 13.97 -2.31
N SER A 39 -0.25 12.94 -2.40
CA SER A 39 -0.56 11.73 -3.17
C SER A 39 -1.79 11.00 -2.63
N PHE A 40 -1.89 10.82 -1.31
CA PHE A 40 -3.06 10.19 -0.68
C PHE A 40 -4.32 11.04 -0.83
N LEU A 41 -4.21 12.37 -0.76
CA LEU A 41 -5.35 13.27 -1.00
C LEU A 41 -5.87 13.10 -2.43
N ILE A 42 -4.99 13.12 -3.43
CA ILE A 42 -5.36 12.92 -4.84
C ILE A 42 -5.99 11.54 -5.04
N GLY A 43 -5.39 10.49 -4.47
CA GLY A 43 -5.95 9.13 -4.53
C GLY A 43 -7.33 9.01 -3.87
N GLY A 44 -7.51 9.66 -2.72
CA GLY A 44 -8.79 9.73 -2.01
C GLY A 44 -9.86 10.47 -2.81
N LEU A 45 -9.52 11.62 -3.39
CA LEU A 45 -10.41 12.39 -4.27
C LEU A 45 -10.77 11.61 -5.54
N ALA A 46 -9.83 10.88 -6.15
CA ALA A 46 -10.11 10.00 -7.27
C ALA A 46 -11.08 8.86 -6.87
N GLY A 47 -10.92 8.32 -5.65
CA GLY A 47 -11.86 7.36 -5.07
C GLY A 47 -13.27 7.93 -4.92
N VAL A 48 -13.40 9.15 -4.38
CA VAL A 48 -14.68 9.87 -4.26
C VAL A 48 -15.28 10.19 -5.63
N ALA A 49 -14.47 10.65 -6.57
CA ALA A 49 -14.89 10.92 -7.95
C ALA A 49 -15.40 9.68 -8.69
N SER A 50 -15.06 8.47 -8.22
CA SER A 50 -15.59 7.22 -8.78
C SER A 50 -17.00 6.86 -8.28
N TRP A 51 -17.52 7.54 -7.25
CA TRP A 51 -18.82 7.24 -6.65
C TRP A 51 -20.02 7.30 -7.62
N PRO A 52 -20.09 8.23 -8.59
CA PRO A 52 -21.16 8.23 -9.59
C PRO A 52 -21.24 6.93 -10.41
N PHE A 53 -20.10 6.24 -10.57
CA PHE A 53 -20.00 4.98 -11.30
C PHE A 53 -20.14 3.75 -10.38
N ARG A 54 -20.28 3.94 -9.07
CA ARG A 54 -20.34 2.90 -8.05
C ARG A 54 -21.51 3.15 -7.09
N PRO A 55 -22.75 2.82 -7.49
CA PRO A 55 -23.92 3.04 -6.66
C PRO A 55 -23.76 2.32 -5.31
N GLY A 56 -23.93 3.07 -4.22
CA GLY A 56 -23.79 2.57 -2.85
C GLY A 56 -22.41 2.74 -2.21
N ALA A 57 -21.38 3.19 -2.94
CA ALA A 57 -20.02 3.35 -2.40
C ALA A 57 -19.95 4.25 -1.14
N ALA A 58 -20.63 5.39 -1.16
CA ALA A 58 -20.69 6.30 -0.02
C ALA A 58 -21.42 5.68 1.20
N ARG A 59 -22.46 4.87 0.95
CA ARG A 59 -23.22 4.19 2.02
C ARG A 59 -22.41 3.07 2.65
N VAL A 60 -21.69 2.29 1.85
CA VAL A 60 -20.79 1.23 2.33
C VAL A 60 -19.70 1.82 3.22
N LEU A 61 -19.15 2.98 2.85
CA LEU A 61 -18.14 3.69 3.63
C LEU A 61 -18.60 3.99 5.08
N LEU A 62 -19.87 4.40 5.25
CA LEU A 62 -20.46 4.73 6.54
C LEU A 62 -20.90 3.48 7.34
N GLN A 63 -21.04 2.33 6.69
CA GLN A 63 -21.46 1.07 7.33
C GLN A 63 -20.29 0.24 7.87
N HIS A 64 -19.05 0.61 7.52
CA HIS A 64 -17.88 -0.09 8.04
C HIS A 64 -17.65 0.21 9.54
N SER A 65 -17.30 -0.84 10.28
CA SER A 65 -16.90 -0.73 11.69
C SER A 65 -15.70 0.22 11.84
N PRO A 66 -15.61 1.00 12.93
CA PRO A 66 -14.45 1.84 13.24
C PRO A 66 -13.11 1.10 13.19
N VAL A 67 -13.11 -0.21 13.44
CA VAL A 67 -11.90 -1.06 13.36
C VAL A 67 -11.31 -1.07 11.95
N VAL A 68 -12.16 -1.06 10.91
CA VAL A 68 -11.70 -1.01 9.50
C VAL A 68 -10.97 0.29 9.24
N TRP A 69 -11.50 1.41 9.74
CA TRP A 69 -10.86 2.71 9.61
C TRP A 69 -9.52 2.77 10.32
N VAL A 70 -9.46 2.32 11.58
CA VAL A 70 -8.23 2.27 12.35
C VAL A 70 -7.19 1.39 11.66
N HIS A 71 -7.59 0.22 11.17
CA HIS A 71 -6.67 -0.69 10.45
C HIS A 71 -6.11 -0.06 9.18
N ASN A 72 -6.96 0.57 8.35
CA ASN A 72 -6.51 1.22 7.11
C ASN A 72 -5.62 2.43 7.39
N VAL A 73 -5.99 3.28 8.34
CA VAL A 73 -5.19 4.46 8.72
C VAL A 73 -3.87 4.02 9.34
N ALA A 74 -3.89 3.09 10.31
CA ALA A 74 -2.68 2.58 10.94
C ALA A 74 -1.75 1.88 9.94
N GLY A 75 -2.30 1.10 9.01
CA GLY A 75 -1.51 0.42 7.97
C GLY A 75 -0.87 1.41 7.00
N LEU A 76 -1.67 2.30 6.39
CA LEU A 76 -1.18 3.23 5.37
C LEU A 76 -0.31 4.33 5.99
N PHE A 77 -0.81 5.06 6.98
CA PHE A 77 -0.06 6.16 7.59
C PHE A 77 1.08 5.63 8.47
N GLY A 78 0.83 4.61 9.29
CA GLY A 78 1.82 4.08 10.21
C GLY A 78 3.05 3.51 9.50
N ALA A 79 2.88 2.84 8.36
CA ALA A 79 4.02 2.35 7.57
C ALA A 79 4.94 3.49 7.12
N HIS A 80 4.37 4.59 6.60
CA HIS A 80 5.15 5.75 6.14
C HIS A 80 5.77 6.51 7.32
N PHE A 81 5.00 6.69 8.40
CA PHE A 81 5.48 7.37 9.60
C PHE A 81 6.67 6.64 10.22
N LEU A 82 6.56 5.33 10.44
CA LEU A 82 7.63 4.50 11.00
C LEU A 82 8.86 4.46 10.08
N TYR A 83 8.66 4.40 8.76
CA TYR A 83 9.76 4.46 7.80
C TYR A 83 10.54 5.79 7.90
N PHE A 84 9.85 6.93 7.89
CA PHE A 84 10.50 8.23 8.01
C PHE A 84 11.17 8.44 9.37
N MET A 85 10.56 7.94 10.44
CA MET A 85 11.19 7.92 11.76
C MET A 85 12.46 7.07 11.75
N ALA A 86 12.44 5.87 11.16
CA ALA A 86 13.61 5.01 11.08
C ALA A 86 14.76 5.65 10.28
N VAL A 87 14.45 6.28 9.15
CA VAL A 87 15.45 7.02 8.33
C VAL A 87 16.10 8.17 9.10
N GLN A 88 15.39 8.80 10.04
CA GLN A 88 15.98 9.84 10.89
C GLN A 88 16.91 9.30 11.98
N ASN A 89 16.80 8.00 12.33
CA ASN A 89 17.53 7.38 13.43
C ASN A 89 18.65 6.43 12.96
N ALA A 90 18.67 6.03 11.68
CA ALA A 90 19.62 5.07 11.15
C ALA A 90 19.94 5.35 9.66
N PRO A 91 21.06 4.82 9.12
CA PRO A 91 21.42 4.99 7.73
C PRO A 91 20.32 4.51 6.77
N ILE A 92 20.02 5.33 5.75
CA ILE A 92 18.93 5.08 4.77
C ILE A 92 19.03 3.68 4.14
N VAL A 93 20.25 3.22 3.85
CA VAL A 93 20.47 1.90 3.22
C VAL A 93 19.99 0.77 4.12
N GLU A 94 20.36 0.79 5.41
CA GLU A 94 19.96 -0.24 6.37
C GLU A 94 18.44 -0.24 6.58
N VAL A 95 17.86 0.95 6.76
CA VAL A 95 16.41 1.11 6.92
C VAL A 95 15.67 0.59 5.69
N SER A 96 16.16 0.90 4.49
CA SER A 96 15.56 0.45 3.24
C SER A 96 15.65 -1.07 3.08
N LEU A 97 16.80 -1.68 3.41
CA LEU A 97 16.99 -3.14 3.34
C LEU A 97 16.01 -3.87 4.28
N ILE A 98 15.84 -3.36 5.50
CA ILE A 98 14.86 -3.90 6.45
C ILE A 98 13.44 -3.70 5.92
N ALA A 99 13.14 -2.52 5.38
CA ALA A 99 11.82 -2.23 4.81
C ALA A 99 11.49 -3.16 3.65
N TYR A 100 12.47 -3.51 2.80
CA TYR A 100 12.32 -4.45 1.68
C TYR A 100 11.96 -5.89 2.07
N LEU A 101 11.90 -6.23 3.36
CA LEU A 101 11.36 -7.50 3.84
C LEU A 101 9.82 -7.58 3.73
N TRP A 102 9.14 -6.48 3.40
CA TRP A 102 7.68 -6.43 3.28
C TRP A 102 7.07 -7.50 2.34
N PRO A 103 7.64 -7.87 1.17
CA PRO A 103 7.07 -8.91 0.30
C PRO A 103 7.13 -10.29 0.96
N LEU A 104 8.24 -10.59 1.65
CA LEU A 104 8.40 -11.83 2.41
C LEU A 104 7.36 -11.91 3.52
N PHE A 105 7.14 -10.82 4.25
CA PHE A 105 6.11 -10.75 5.27
C PHE A 105 4.70 -10.91 4.69
N ILE A 106 4.41 -10.34 3.52
CA ILE A 106 3.12 -10.56 2.86
C ILE A 106 2.90 -12.04 2.54
N VAL A 107 3.90 -12.73 1.99
CA VAL A 107 3.79 -14.16 1.67
C VAL A 107 3.61 -14.99 2.95
N LEU A 108 4.41 -14.71 3.99
CA LEU A 108 4.33 -15.42 5.26
C LEU A 108 2.98 -15.18 5.95
N PHE A 109 2.49 -13.94 5.96
CA PHE A 109 1.17 -13.60 6.51
C PHE A 109 0.02 -14.14 5.67
N ALA A 110 0.18 -14.25 4.35
CA ALA A 110 -0.80 -14.89 3.49
C ALA A 110 -1.06 -16.36 3.88
N GLY A 111 -0.03 -17.05 4.40
CA GLY A 111 -0.17 -18.41 4.91
C GLY A 111 -1.02 -18.57 6.17
N PHE A 112 -1.25 -17.48 6.92
CA PHE A 112 -2.12 -17.49 8.10
C PHE A 112 -3.59 -17.20 7.74
N LEU A 113 -3.92 -16.91 6.47
CA LEU A 113 -5.32 -16.74 6.07
C LEU A 113 -6.07 -18.08 6.01
N PRO A 114 -7.33 -18.14 6.49
CA PRO A 114 -8.12 -19.36 6.46
C PRO A 114 -8.31 -19.87 5.03
N GLY A 115 -7.81 -21.08 4.74
CA GLY A 115 -8.00 -21.76 3.45
C GLY A 115 -6.84 -21.65 2.45
N GLU A 116 -5.80 -20.89 2.76
CA GLU A 116 -4.58 -20.81 1.93
C GLU A 116 -3.54 -21.85 2.36
N LYS A 117 -2.86 -22.48 1.40
CA LYS A 117 -1.75 -23.40 1.65
C LYS A 117 -0.48 -22.81 1.06
N LEU A 118 0.45 -22.39 1.92
CA LEU A 118 1.80 -22.00 1.52
C LEU A 118 2.48 -23.19 0.83
N ARG A 119 2.80 -23.03 -0.45
CA ARG A 119 3.59 -24.01 -1.22
C ARG A 119 5.05 -23.58 -1.19
N ALA A 120 5.97 -24.54 -1.18
CA ALA A 120 7.41 -24.29 -1.03
C ALA A 120 7.99 -23.30 -2.06
N HIS A 121 7.41 -23.21 -3.26
CA HIS A 121 7.82 -22.24 -4.28
C HIS A 121 7.48 -20.79 -3.94
N HIS A 122 6.56 -20.51 -3.01
CA HIS A 122 6.30 -19.15 -2.54
C HIS A 122 7.37 -18.66 -1.55
N LEU A 123 8.10 -19.57 -0.90
CA LEU A 123 9.15 -19.23 0.06
C LEU A 123 10.54 -19.15 -0.59
N ALA A 124 10.73 -19.79 -1.75
CA ALA A 124 12.02 -19.87 -2.44
C ALA A 124 12.21 -18.81 -3.54
N GLY A 125 11.15 -18.11 -3.94
CA GLY A 125 11.18 -17.02 -4.93
C GLY A 125 11.11 -15.67 -4.25
#